data_AF-A0A971XF45-F1
#
_entry.id   AF-A0A971XF45-F1
#
_cell.length_a   1.000
_cell.length_b   1.000
_cell.length_c   1.000
_cell.angle_alpha   90.00
_cell.angle_beta   90.00
_cell.angle_gamma   90.00
#
_symmetry.space_group_name_H-M   'P 1'
#
loop_
_entity.id
_entity.type
_entity.pdbx_description
1 polymer ?
#
loop_
_entity_poly.entity_id
_entity_poly.type
_entity_poly.pdbx_seq_one_letter_code
_entity_poly.pdbx_strand_id
1 'polypeptide(L)'
;MQDNYNKKELKVSALENGTVIDHIPQGVVLQVLRALQLEDFNDAIYMGSNLDSHKMGKKGIIKVSNKFFEKDDINKIALIAPSATIIEIKNYEIIRKTKVELPDEVIGLVKCINPKCITNNEKITTKFIVQNDLEEVKFSCYYCEKTMRKEDLEFL
;
A
#
# COMPACT_ATOMS: atom_id res chain seq x y z
N MET A 1 -29.34 -25.64 19.09
CA MET A 1 -28.62 -24.34 19.06
C MET A 1 -27.69 -24.42 17.86
N GLN A 2 -27.86 -23.50 16.92
CA GLN A 2 -27.49 -23.63 15.52
C GLN A 2 -26.40 -22.60 15.21
N ASP A 3 -25.14 -23.01 15.24
CA ASP A 3 -24.02 -22.17 14.82
C ASP A 3 -23.64 -22.50 13.38
N ASN A 4 -24.42 -21.95 12.45
CA ASN A 4 -24.07 -21.90 11.03
C ASN A 4 -22.99 -20.83 10.82
N TYR A 5 -21.72 -21.16 11.07
CA TYR A 5 -20.60 -20.41 10.50
C TYR A 5 -20.55 -20.74 9.00
N ASN A 6 -21.26 -19.92 8.23
CA ASN A 6 -21.23 -19.92 6.77
C ASN A 6 -19.85 -19.43 6.31
N LYS A 7 -18.85 -20.31 6.39
CA LYS A 7 -17.46 -20.06 6.03
C LYS A 7 -17.38 -20.05 4.50
N LYS A 8 -17.63 -18.88 3.89
CA LYS A 8 -17.14 -18.62 2.54
C LYS A 8 -15.62 -18.70 2.59
N GLU A 9 -15.08 -19.83 2.16
CA GLU A 9 -13.65 -20.12 2.16
C GLU A 9 -12.87 -19.04 1.43
N LEU A 10 -11.96 -18.38 2.15
CA LEU A 10 -10.82 -17.74 1.51
C LEU A 10 -9.96 -18.86 0.91
N LYS A 11 -9.81 -18.90 -0.41
CA LYS A 11 -9.02 -19.87 -1.19
C LYS A 11 -7.50 -19.85 -0.90
N VAL A 12 -7.07 -19.23 0.19
CA VAL A 12 -5.66 -19.04 0.54
C VAL A 12 -5.47 -19.44 2.00
N SER A 13 -4.52 -20.35 2.24
CA SER A 13 -4.15 -20.87 3.56
C SER A 13 -4.00 -19.78 4.63
N ALA A 14 -4.25 -20.16 5.88
CA ALA A 14 -3.99 -19.30 7.03
C ALA A 14 -2.48 -19.01 7.14
N LEU A 15 -2.13 -17.78 7.49
CA LEU A 15 -0.74 -17.36 7.72
C LEU A 15 -0.40 -17.63 9.19
N GLU A 16 0.70 -18.30 9.47
CA GLU A 16 1.15 -18.52 10.86
C GLU A 16 1.81 -17.26 11.44
N ASN A 17 2.79 -16.71 10.71
CA ASN A 17 3.52 -15.50 11.07
C ASN A 17 3.67 -14.61 9.83
N GLY A 18 3.46 -13.31 9.98
CA GLY A 18 3.72 -12.31 8.93
C GLY A 18 2.62 -11.26 8.81
N THR A 19 2.46 -10.70 7.61
CA THR A 19 1.54 -9.57 7.37
C THR A 19 0.55 -9.85 6.25
N VAL A 20 -0.71 -9.48 6.47
CA VAL A 20 -1.76 -9.43 5.46
C VAL A 20 -2.10 -7.98 5.15
N ILE A 21 -2.02 -7.61 3.88
CA ILE A 21 -2.46 -6.34 3.31
C ILE A 21 -3.79 -6.61 2.62
N ASP A 22 -4.89 -6.22 3.25
CA ASP A 22 -6.25 -6.43 2.74
C ASP A 22 -6.86 -5.11 2.25
N HIS A 23 -7.97 -5.17 1.51
CA HIS A 23 -8.68 -4.01 0.96
C HIS A 23 -7.84 -3.17 0.00
N ILE A 24 -6.96 -3.82 -0.76
CA ILE A 24 -6.20 -3.17 -1.83
C ILE A 24 -7.20 -2.86 -2.98
N PRO A 25 -7.22 -1.63 -3.53
CA PRO A 25 -8.05 -1.32 -4.70
C PRO A 25 -7.75 -2.22 -5.91
N GLN A 26 -8.73 -2.32 -6.81
CA GLN A 26 -8.53 -3.04 -8.06
C GLN A 26 -7.43 -2.38 -8.91
N GLY A 27 -6.62 -3.20 -9.60
CA GLY A 27 -5.60 -2.72 -10.55
C GLY A 27 -4.25 -2.34 -9.92
N VAL A 28 -4.17 -2.15 -8.60
CA VAL A 28 -2.94 -1.66 -7.94
C VAL A 28 -2.19 -2.71 -7.11
N VAL A 29 -2.65 -3.96 -7.07
CA VAL A 29 -2.04 -5.04 -6.27
C VAL A 29 -0.56 -5.28 -6.62
N LEU A 30 -0.24 -5.34 -7.91
CA LEU A 30 1.14 -5.51 -8.37
C LEU A 30 2.02 -4.29 -8.07
N GLN A 31 1.44 -3.09 -8.06
CA GLN A 31 2.17 -1.87 -7.69
C GLN A 31 2.53 -1.91 -6.21
N VAL A 32 1.63 -2.35 -5.33
CA VAL A 32 1.92 -2.54 -3.90
C VAL A 32 3.07 -3.54 -3.70
N LEU A 33 3.06 -4.67 -4.42
CA LEU A 33 4.11 -5.69 -4.31
C LEU A 33 5.49 -5.12 -4.68
N ARG A 34 5.59 -4.38 -5.79
CA ARG A 34 6.82 -3.72 -6.23
C ARG A 34 7.30 -2.65 -5.26
N ALA A 35 6.39 -1.81 -4.77
CA ALA A 35 6.74 -0.75 -3.82
C ALA A 35 7.32 -1.29 -2.50
N LEU A 36 6.91 -2.50 -2.10
CA LEU A 36 7.42 -3.21 -0.93
C LEU A 36 8.67 -4.06 -1.22
N GLN A 37 9.19 -4.01 -2.46
CA GLN A 37 10.36 -4.74 -2.92
C GLN A 37 10.29 -6.23 -2.58
N LEU A 38 9.12 -6.83 -2.85
CA LEU A 38 8.84 -8.24 -2.50
C LEU A 38 9.17 -9.23 -3.63
N GLU A 39 9.75 -8.78 -4.74
CA GLU A 39 10.04 -9.61 -5.91
C GLU A 39 11.14 -10.66 -5.61
N ASP A 40 12.16 -10.28 -4.84
CA ASP A 40 13.27 -11.16 -4.43
C ASP A 40 13.13 -11.64 -2.97
N PHE A 41 11.91 -11.66 -2.43
CA PHE A 41 11.68 -12.06 -1.04
C PHE A 41 11.68 -13.59 -0.90
N ASN A 42 12.39 -14.11 0.11
CA ASN A 42 12.67 -15.54 0.23
C ASN A 42 11.49 -16.37 0.77
N ASP A 43 10.60 -15.76 1.54
CA ASP A 43 9.46 -16.47 2.14
C ASP A 43 8.19 -16.37 1.27
N ALA A 44 7.22 -17.23 1.57
CA ALA A 44 6.01 -17.33 0.77
C ALA A 44 5.22 -16.02 0.73
N ILE A 45 4.86 -15.60 -0.49
CA ILE A 45 3.95 -14.50 -0.76
C ILE A 45 2.73 -15.04 -1.49
N TYR A 46 1.54 -14.71 -0.99
CA TYR A 46 0.28 -15.02 -1.65
C TYR A 46 -0.39 -13.72 -2.09
N MET A 47 -0.78 -13.66 -3.35
CA MET A 47 -1.45 -12.49 -3.91
C MET A 47 -2.78 -12.91 -4.53
N GLY A 48 -3.83 -12.16 -4.21
CA GLY A 48 -5.13 -12.26 -4.87
C GLY A 48 -5.54 -10.90 -5.43
N SER A 49 -6.01 -10.88 -6.67
CA SER A 49 -6.57 -9.69 -7.32
C SER A 49 -7.98 -9.99 -7.79
N ASN A 50 -8.83 -8.96 -7.90
CA ASN A 50 -10.22 -9.05 -8.35
C ASN A 50 -11.10 -10.00 -7.50
N LEU A 51 -10.77 -10.16 -6.22
CA LEU A 51 -11.57 -10.93 -5.27
C LEU A 51 -12.86 -10.19 -4.94
N ASP A 52 -13.95 -10.91 -4.71
CA ASP A 52 -15.22 -10.31 -4.30
C ASP A 52 -15.08 -9.60 -2.93
N SER A 53 -15.61 -8.39 -2.85
CA SER A 53 -15.63 -7.58 -1.64
C SER A 53 -17.02 -7.01 -1.40
N HIS A 54 -17.60 -7.31 -0.25
CA HIS A 54 -18.87 -6.71 0.15
C HIS A 54 -18.82 -5.19 0.28
N LYS A 55 -17.65 -4.63 0.62
CA LYS A 55 -17.46 -3.19 0.83
C LYS A 55 -17.02 -2.43 -0.42
N MET A 56 -16.26 -3.07 -1.31
CA MET A 56 -15.59 -2.41 -2.45
C MET A 56 -16.05 -2.94 -3.81
N GLY A 57 -16.96 -3.93 -3.85
CA GLY A 57 -17.28 -4.71 -5.04
C GLY A 57 -16.16 -5.71 -5.36
N LYS A 58 -14.96 -5.19 -5.67
CA LYS A 58 -13.74 -5.96 -5.91
C LYS A 58 -12.60 -5.48 -5.01
N LYS A 59 -11.73 -6.39 -4.59
CA LYS A 59 -10.52 -6.07 -3.82
C LYS A 59 -9.33 -6.95 -4.20
N GLY A 60 -8.15 -6.48 -3.84
CA GLY A 60 -6.93 -7.27 -3.76
C GLY A 60 -6.55 -7.59 -2.32
N ILE A 61 -5.71 -8.61 -2.18
CA ILE A 61 -5.08 -9.04 -0.94
C ILE A 61 -3.65 -9.47 -1.22
N ILE A 62 -2.72 -9.15 -0.32
CA ILE A 62 -1.37 -9.69 -0.29
C ILE A 62 -1.14 -10.29 1.10
N LYS A 63 -0.63 -11.52 1.18
CA LYS A 63 -0.13 -12.13 2.42
C LYS A 63 1.36 -12.39 2.26
N VAL A 64 2.15 -11.97 3.24
CA VAL A 64 3.61 -12.11 3.24
C VAL A 64 4.04 -12.84 4.50
N SER A 65 4.60 -14.03 4.34
CA SER A 65 5.10 -14.83 5.46
C SER A 65 6.31 -14.19 6.13
N ASN A 66 6.37 -14.28 7.46
CA ASN A 66 7.45 -13.83 8.34
C ASN A 66 7.96 -12.39 8.15
N LYS A 67 7.22 -11.53 7.44
CA LYS A 67 7.54 -10.11 7.27
C LYS A 67 6.54 -9.25 8.02
N PHE A 68 7.07 -8.27 8.76
CA PHE A 68 6.33 -7.19 9.41
C PHE A 68 6.84 -5.88 8.81
N PHE A 69 5.93 -5.03 8.34
CA PHE A 69 6.31 -3.82 7.62
C PHE A 69 6.53 -2.65 8.57
N GLU A 70 7.63 -1.94 8.34
CA GLU A 70 7.94 -0.70 9.05
C GLU A 70 7.04 0.45 8.58
N LYS A 71 7.06 1.56 9.32
CA LYS A 71 6.24 2.74 9.02
C LYS A 71 6.41 3.23 7.58
N ASP A 72 7.64 3.24 7.06
CA ASP A 72 7.93 3.71 5.71
C ASP A 72 7.29 2.83 4.63
N ASP A 73 7.25 1.52 4.84
CA ASP A 73 6.56 0.59 3.95
C ASP A 73 5.04 0.76 4.02
N ILE A 74 4.50 0.99 5.22
CA ILE A 74 3.08 1.31 5.40
C ILE A 74 2.71 2.61 4.68
N ASN A 75 3.58 3.62 4.73
CA ASN A 75 3.38 4.89 4.02
C ASN A 75 3.36 4.70 2.49
N LYS A 76 4.23 3.84 1.94
CA LYS A 76 4.19 3.46 0.52
C LYS A 76 2.86 2.84 0.14
N ILE A 77 2.37 1.91 0.97
CA ILE A 77 1.08 1.26 0.77
C ILE A 77 -0.04 2.30 0.81
N ALA A 78 0.00 3.26 1.75
CA ALA A 78 -1.02 4.30 1.86
C ALA A 78 -1.16 5.13 0.59
N LEU A 79 -0.04 5.45 -0.06
CA LEU A 79 0.00 6.23 -1.29
C LEU A 79 -0.67 5.50 -2.48
N ILE A 80 -0.39 4.21 -2.61
CA ILE A 80 -0.89 3.35 -3.69
C ILE A 80 -2.33 2.89 -3.41
N ALA A 81 -2.58 2.44 -2.19
CA ALA A 81 -3.77 1.74 -1.73
C ALA A 81 -4.31 2.35 -0.41
N PRO A 82 -4.92 3.55 -0.45
CA PRO A 82 -5.34 4.29 0.75
C PRO A 82 -6.48 3.61 1.53
N SER A 83 -7.20 2.67 0.91
CA SER A 83 -8.22 1.85 1.59
C SER A 83 -7.64 0.63 2.30
N ALA A 84 -6.34 0.36 2.15
CA ALA A 84 -5.73 -0.86 2.63
C ALA A 84 -5.77 -0.96 4.16
N THR A 85 -5.81 -2.19 4.64
CA THR A 85 -5.68 -2.53 6.06
C THR A 85 -4.52 -3.50 6.21
N ILE A 86 -3.59 -3.16 7.09
CA ILE A 86 -2.46 -3.99 7.48
C ILE A 86 -2.89 -4.83 8.68
N ILE A 87 -2.69 -6.14 8.61
CA ILE A 87 -3.00 -7.09 9.67
C ILE A 87 -1.72 -7.89 9.94
N GLU A 88 -1.15 -7.73 11.12
CA GLU A 88 0.01 -8.50 11.56
C GLU A 88 -0.46 -9.73 12.32
N ILE A 89 0.09 -10.89 11.95
CA ILE A 89 -0.26 -12.20 12.51
C ILE A 89 0.98 -12.82 13.12
N LYS A 90 0.88 -13.34 14.34
CA LYS A 90 1.90 -14.17 14.99
C LYS A 90 1.25 -15.39 15.62
N ASN A 91 1.85 -16.57 15.42
CA ASN A 91 1.32 -17.85 15.92
C ASN A 91 -0.17 -18.04 15.61
N TYR A 92 -0.60 -17.73 14.38
CA TYR A 92 -1.99 -17.77 13.90
C TYR A 92 -2.94 -16.75 14.54
N GLU A 93 -2.47 -15.87 15.42
CA GLU A 93 -3.27 -14.85 16.08
C GLU A 93 -3.02 -13.45 15.51
N ILE A 94 -4.07 -12.65 15.39
CA ILE A 94 -3.97 -11.25 14.97
C ILE A 94 -3.43 -10.44 16.16
N ILE A 95 -2.22 -9.93 16.03
CA ILE A 95 -1.59 -9.10 17.07
C ILE A 95 -1.82 -7.60 16.82
N ARG A 96 -2.04 -7.21 15.57
CA ARG A 96 -2.27 -5.80 15.20
C ARG A 96 -3.10 -5.68 13.94
N LYS A 97 -3.98 -4.69 13.93
CA LYS A 97 -4.75 -4.28 12.75
C LYS A 97 -4.68 -2.76 12.62
N THR A 98 -4.17 -2.28 11.49
CA THR A 98 -3.95 -0.86 11.25
C THR A 98 -4.47 -0.48 9.88
N LYS A 99 -5.38 0.50 9.83
CA LYS A 99 -5.77 1.12 8.56
C LYS A 99 -4.64 2.06 8.14
N VAL A 100 -4.28 2.02 6.87
CA VAL A 100 -3.24 2.93 6.38
C VAL A 100 -3.78 4.36 6.33
N GLU A 101 -2.90 5.32 6.62
CA GLU A 101 -3.18 6.75 6.53
C GLU A 101 -2.14 7.37 5.61
N LEU A 102 -2.57 8.35 4.80
CA LEU A 102 -1.63 9.08 3.95
C LEU A 102 -0.63 9.83 4.84
N PRO A 103 0.67 9.71 4.57
CA PRO A 103 1.68 10.44 5.34
C PRO A 103 1.63 11.93 5.00
N ASP A 104 2.14 12.77 5.89
CA ASP A 104 2.31 14.22 5.63
C ASP A 104 3.40 14.50 4.58
N GLU A 105 4.34 13.56 4.41
CA GLU A 105 5.44 13.66 3.47
C GLU A 105 5.64 12.35 2.69
N VAL A 106 5.98 12.47 1.41
CA VAL A 106 6.35 11.36 0.52
C VAL A 106 7.79 11.57 0.06
N ILE A 107 8.69 10.69 0.48
CA ILE A 107 10.13 10.81 0.24
C ILE A 107 10.63 9.61 -0.56
N GLY A 108 11.24 9.88 -1.73
CA GLY A 108 11.91 8.86 -2.54
C GLY A 108 10.98 7.80 -3.16
N LEU A 109 9.67 8.08 -3.24
CA LEU A 109 8.69 7.12 -3.76
C LEU A 109 8.13 7.49 -5.12
N VAL A 110 8.05 8.79 -5.41
CA VAL A 110 7.43 9.31 -6.63
C VAL A 110 8.34 10.34 -7.29
N LYS A 111 8.25 10.42 -8.61
CA LYS A 111 9.00 11.35 -9.45
C LYS A 111 8.26 12.69 -9.57
N CYS A 112 9.00 13.77 -9.78
CA CYS A 112 8.38 15.06 -10.08
C CYS A 112 8.00 15.15 -11.56
N ILE A 113 6.77 15.56 -11.87
CA ILE A 113 6.35 15.78 -13.27
C ILE A 113 7.05 16.97 -13.93
N ASN A 114 7.70 17.84 -13.16
CA ASN A 114 8.43 18.98 -13.72
C ASN A 114 9.78 18.49 -14.30
N PRO A 115 9.95 18.44 -15.64
CA PRO A 115 11.20 17.94 -16.23
C PRO A 115 12.42 18.77 -15.82
N LYS A 116 12.22 20.05 -15.46
CA LYS A 116 13.28 20.95 -14.96
C LYS A 116 13.52 20.85 -13.45
N CYS A 117 12.83 19.97 -12.73
CA CYS A 117 13.06 19.79 -11.29
C CYS A 117 14.47 19.25 -11.03
N ILE A 118 15.15 19.78 -10.02
CA ILE A 118 16.49 19.32 -9.64
C ILE A 118 16.53 17.80 -9.35
N THR A 119 15.45 17.25 -8.79
CA THR A 119 15.34 15.80 -8.49
C THR A 119 15.33 14.91 -9.73
N ASN A 120 15.02 15.45 -10.91
CA ASN A 120 15.02 14.71 -12.16
C ASN A 120 16.35 14.83 -12.91
N ASN A 121 17.20 15.77 -12.52
CA ASN A 121 18.44 16.11 -13.22
C ASN A 121 19.69 15.75 -12.40
N GLU A 122 19.55 15.56 -11.08
CA GLU A 122 20.63 15.23 -10.15
C GLU A 122 20.25 14.04 -9.25
N LYS A 123 21.24 13.44 -8.58
CA LYS A 123 21.04 12.33 -7.61
C LYS A 123 20.49 12.84 -6.27
N ILE A 124 19.30 13.44 -6.30
CA ILE A 124 18.62 13.99 -5.14
C ILE A 124 17.32 13.22 -4.90
N THR A 125 17.14 12.72 -3.68
CA THR A 125 15.91 12.03 -3.26
C THR A 125 14.73 12.97 -3.35
N THR A 126 13.68 12.53 -4.05
CA THR A 126 12.44 13.30 -4.17
C THR A 126 11.78 13.48 -2.81
N LYS A 127 11.14 14.64 -2.59
CA LYS A 127 10.36 14.94 -1.39
C LYS A 127 9.12 15.72 -1.80
N PHE A 128 7.97 15.27 -1.33
CA PHE A 128 6.68 15.92 -1.53
C PHE A 128 5.97 16.12 -0.20
N ILE A 129 5.35 17.28 -0.04
CA ILE A 129 4.45 17.57 1.08
C ILE A 129 3.04 17.20 0.64
N VAL A 130 2.37 16.37 1.42
CA VAL A 130 0.99 15.94 1.18
C VAL A 130 0.05 16.96 1.77
N GLN A 131 -0.79 17.52 0.91
CA GLN A 131 -1.81 18.49 1.25
C GLN A 131 -3.17 17.81 1.09
N ASN A 132 -3.75 17.39 2.21
CA ASN A 132 -5.13 16.90 2.24
C ASN A 132 -6.06 18.10 2.28
N ASP A 133 -6.56 18.50 1.12
CA ASP A 133 -7.67 19.45 1.01
C ASP A 133 -9.01 18.70 1.21
N LEU A 134 -10.09 19.43 1.47
CA LEU A 134 -11.42 18.82 1.71
C LEU A 134 -11.97 18.06 0.49
N GLU A 135 -11.49 18.40 -0.72
CA GLU A 135 -11.97 17.85 -1.99
C GLU A 135 -10.99 16.86 -2.64
N GLU A 136 -9.67 17.10 -2.53
CA GLU A 136 -8.65 16.27 -3.18
C GLU A 136 -7.30 16.28 -2.44
N VAL A 137 -6.53 15.19 -2.62
CA VAL A 137 -5.16 15.08 -2.11
C VAL A 137 -4.18 15.63 -3.13
N LYS A 138 -3.38 16.60 -2.70
CA LYS A 138 -2.34 17.27 -3.50
C LYS A 138 -0.95 16.91 -2.97
N PHE A 139 0.02 16.82 -3.88
CA PHE A 139 1.41 16.54 -3.57
C PHE A 139 2.27 17.70 -4.07
N SER A 140 2.76 18.53 -3.17
CA SER A 140 3.63 19.67 -3.54
C SER A 140 5.09 19.25 -3.48
N CYS A 141 5.81 19.39 -4.59
CA CYS A 141 7.24 19.09 -4.64
C CYS A 141 8.01 20.06 -3.75
N TYR A 142 8.80 19.54 -2.81
CA TYR A 142 9.59 20.36 -1.89
C TYR A 142 10.64 21.24 -2.59
N TYR A 143 11.08 20.86 -3.80
CA TYR A 143 12.18 21.53 -4.50
C TYR A 143 11.71 22.56 -5.54
N CYS A 144 10.69 22.23 -6.34
CA CYS A 144 10.22 23.12 -7.40
C CYS A 144 8.80 23.65 -7.17
N GLU A 145 8.20 23.31 -6.02
CA GLU A 145 6.89 23.76 -5.54
C GLU A 145 5.70 23.39 -6.43
N LYS A 146 5.93 22.71 -7.57
CA LYS A 146 4.86 22.21 -8.42
C LYS A 146 3.99 21.22 -7.65
N THR A 147 2.68 21.43 -7.78
CA THR A 147 1.66 20.53 -7.23
C THR A 147 1.30 19.46 -8.25
N MET A 148 1.13 18.24 -7.75
CA MET A 148 0.70 17.04 -8.47
C MET A 148 -0.56 16.48 -7.81
N ARG A 149 -1.45 15.88 -8.59
CA ARG A 149 -2.57 15.09 -8.06
C ARG A 149 -2.18 13.61 -8.03
N LYS A 150 -3.05 12.79 -7.46
CA LYS A 150 -2.82 11.34 -7.36
C LYS A 150 -2.61 10.69 -8.74
N GLU A 151 -3.32 11.17 -9.76
CA GLU A 151 -3.25 10.64 -11.13
C GLU A 151 -1.92 10.99 -11.83
N ASP A 152 -1.24 12.03 -11.35
CA ASP A 152 0.04 12.49 -11.89
C ASP A 152 1.24 11.76 -11.27
N LEU A 153 1.02 10.90 -10.26
CA LEU A 153 2.08 10.20 -9.54
C LEU A 153 2.71 9.10 -10.39
N GLU A 154 3.98 9.29 -10.75
CA GLU A 154 4.85 8.27 -11.31
C GLU A 154 5.73 7.71 -10.19
N PHE A 155 5.54 6.44 -9.83
CA PHE A 155 6.36 5.78 -8.80
C PHE A 155 7.76 5.47 -9.36
N LEU A 156 8.80 5.66 -8.52
CA LEU A 156 10.20 5.37 -8.85
C LEU A 156 10.50 3.86 -8.83
#